data_AF-A0A3B8JDI9-F1
#
_entry.id   AF-A0A3B8JDI9-F1
#
_cell.length_a   1.000
_cell.length_b   1.000
_cell.length_c   1.000
_cell.angle_alpha   90.00
_cell.angle_beta   90.00
_cell.angle_gamma   90.00
#
_symmetry.space_group_name_H-M   'P 1'
#
loop_
_entity.id
_entity.type
_entity.pdbx_description
1 polymer ?
#
loop_
_entity_poly.entity_id
_entity_poly.type
_entity_poly.pdbx_seq_one_letter_code
_entity_poly.pdbx_strand_id
1 'polypeptide(L)'
;MPLTVNQVQSDIIGILKDITQEWELDFNDINPGTHLVADLGFSSIDIIQLVVALEEHFKQKLGFNELLMNDGQYIDDLSIEELVSFVSRKLQGN
;
A
#
# COMPACT_ATOMS: atom_id res chain seq x y z
N MET A 1 5.35 -20.49 -5.71
CA MET A 1 6.16 -20.15 -4.51
C MET A 1 5.33 -19.21 -3.66
N PRO A 2 5.25 -19.37 -2.34
CA PRO A 2 4.51 -18.42 -1.50
C PRO A 2 5.21 -17.05 -1.55
N LEU A 3 4.44 -15.97 -1.74
CA LEU A 3 4.96 -14.61 -1.67
C LEU A 3 5.38 -14.33 -0.22
N THR A 4 6.63 -13.92 -0.03
CA THR A 4 7.17 -13.55 1.29
C THR A 4 6.82 -12.09 1.59
N VAL A 5 6.77 -11.73 2.88
CA VAL A 5 6.51 -10.34 3.33
C VAL A 5 7.48 -9.35 2.66
N ASN A 6 8.77 -9.72 2.55
CA ASN A 6 9.77 -8.91 1.87
C ASN A 6 9.46 -8.69 0.38
N GLN A 7 8.95 -9.71 -0.31
CA GLN A 7 8.56 -9.56 -1.72
C GLN A 7 7.35 -8.63 -1.86
N VAL A 8 6.34 -8.79 -0.99
CA VAL A 8 5.17 -7.91 -0.96
C VAL A 8 5.59 -6.46 -0.70
N GLN A 9 6.51 -6.23 0.23
CA GLN A 9 7.07 -4.92 0.49
C GLN A 9 7.81 -4.32 -0.70
N SER A 10 8.71 -5.09 -1.34
CA SER A 10 9.40 -4.61 -2.54
C SER A 10 8.43 -4.27 -3.67
N ASP A 11 7.40 -5.09 -3.88
CA ASP A 11 6.38 -4.86 -4.91
C ASP A 11 5.56 -3.60 -4.61
N ILE A 12 5.10 -3.42 -3.36
CA ILE A 12 4.38 -2.22 -2.93
C ILE A 12 5.23 -0.96 -3.12
N ILE A 13 6.51 -0.99 -2.71
CA ILE A 13 7.42 0.15 -2.90
C ILE A 13 7.62 0.43 -4.39
N GLY A 14 7.71 -0.62 -5.23
CA GLY A 14 7.81 -0.47 -6.67
C GLY A 14 6.59 0.24 -7.28
N ILE A 15 5.39 -0.17 -6.89
CA ILE A 15 4.13 0.43 -7.34
C ILE A 15 3.99 1.87 -6.85
N LEU A 16 4.35 2.12 -5.58
CA LEU A 16 4.36 3.48 -5.04
C LEU A 16 5.26 4.37 -5.88
N LYS A 17 6.50 3.95 -6.15
CA LYS A 17 7.45 4.69 -7.00
C LYS A 17 6.92 4.97 -8.40
N ASP A 18 6.13 4.06 -8.97
CA ASP A 18 5.52 4.24 -10.30
C ASP A 18 4.44 5.34 -10.26
N ILE A 19 3.55 5.29 -9.26
CA ILE A 19 2.47 6.27 -9.06
C ILE A 19 3.05 7.66 -8.75
N THR A 20 4.06 7.70 -7.90
CA THR A 20 4.68 8.94 -7.43
C THR A 20 5.86 9.35 -8.29
N GLN A 21 6.11 8.72 -9.45
CA GLN A 21 7.27 9.03 -10.30
C GLN A 21 7.27 10.50 -10.75
N GLU A 22 6.08 11.06 -10.99
CA GLU A 22 5.90 12.47 -11.36
C GLU A 22 5.98 13.41 -10.15
N TRP A 23 5.95 12.86 -8.94
CA TRP A 23 6.08 13.62 -7.71
C TRP A 23 7.57 13.71 -7.43
N GLU A 24 8.11 14.92 -7.30
CA GLU A 24 9.52 15.17 -7.01
C GLU A 24 9.89 14.79 -5.55
N LEU A 25 9.47 13.60 -5.12
CA LEU A 25 9.73 13.04 -3.80
C LEU A 25 11.07 12.30 -3.80
N ASP A 26 11.86 12.53 -2.75
CA ASP A 26 13.08 11.76 -2.49
C ASP A 26 12.72 10.37 -1.92
N PHE A 27 12.49 9.40 -2.82
CA PHE A 27 12.14 8.02 -2.46
C PHE A 27 13.23 7.21 -1.75
N ASN A 28 14.40 7.82 -1.51
CA ASN A 28 15.50 7.17 -0.81
C ASN A 28 15.19 6.89 0.67
N ASP A 29 14.13 7.50 1.24
CA ASP A 29 13.75 7.38 2.65
C ASP A 29 12.40 6.69 2.90
N ILE A 30 11.76 6.05 1.90
CA ILE A 30 10.57 5.22 2.17
C ILE A 30 10.98 4.05 3.06
N ASN A 31 10.47 4.07 4.29
CA ASN A 31 10.67 3.04 5.30
C ASN A 31 9.30 2.46 5.71
N PRO A 32 9.29 1.32 6.44
CA PRO A 32 8.02 0.71 6.88
C PRO A 32 7.13 1.66 7.71
N GLY A 33 7.71 2.61 8.44
CA GLY A 33 6.99 3.61 9.22
C GLY A 33 6.58 4.86 8.45
N THR A 34 6.88 4.95 7.14
CA THR A 34 6.41 6.04 6.28
C THR A 34 4.91 5.95 6.10
N HIS A 35 4.22 7.07 6.25
CA HIS A 35 2.79 7.22 6.08
C HIS A 35 2.43 7.77 4.70
N LEU A 36 1.42 7.19 4.06
CA LEU A 36 1.02 7.57 2.71
C LEU A 36 0.55 9.03 2.64
N VAL A 37 -0.24 9.49 3.61
CA VAL A 37 -0.81 10.84 3.60
C VAL A 37 0.13 11.81 4.31
N ALA A 38 0.56 11.52 5.54
CA ALA A 38 1.38 12.46 6.30
C ALA A 38 2.79 12.67 5.71
N ASP A 39 3.44 11.61 5.21
CA ASP A 39 4.81 11.70 4.69
C ASP A 39 4.86 11.85 3.17
N LEU A 40 4.05 11.08 2.42
CA LEU A 40 4.06 11.11 0.94
C LEU A 40 3.03 12.07 0.34
N GLY A 41 2.12 12.63 1.14
CA GLY A 41 1.12 13.58 0.65
C GLY A 41 0.03 12.97 -0.22
N PHE A 42 -0.21 11.66 -0.12
CA PHE A 42 -1.25 10.98 -0.91
C PHE A 42 -2.62 11.61 -0.64
N SER A 43 -3.36 11.87 -1.71
CA SER A 43 -4.78 12.16 -1.62
C SER A 43 -5.60 10.87 -1.59
N SER A 44 -6.87 10.97 -1.24
CA SER A 44 -7.79 9.83 -1.31
C SER A 44 -7.85 9.21 -2.71
N ILE A 45 -7.65 9.99 -3.78
CA ILE A 45 -7.62 9.47 -5.15
C ILE A 45 -6.38 8.62 -5.39
N ASP A 46 -5.22 9.06 -4.88
CA ASP A 46 -3.95 8.34 -5.03
C ASP A 46 -3.97 7.01 -4.27
N ILE A 47 -4.61 6.99 -3.10
CA ILE A 47 -4.84 5.76 -2.33
C ILE A 47 -5.70 4.78 -3.15
N ILE A 48 -6.78 5.25 -3.79
CA ILE A 48 -7.61 4.37 -4.64
C ILE A 48 -6.82 3.87 -5.86
N GLN A 49 -6.00 4.70 -6.49
CA GLN A 49 -5.14 4.25 -7.60
C GLN A 49 -4.11 3.22 -7.16
N LEU A 50 -3.46 3.43 -6.01
CA LEU A 50 -2.55 2.47 -5.39
C LEU A 50 -3.22 1.13 -5.14
N VAL A 51 -4.44 1.17 -4.58
CA VAL A 51 -5.26 -0.02 -4.35
C VAL A 51 -5.51 -0.78 -5.65
N VAL A 52 -5.95 -0.09 -6.69
CA VAL A 52 -6.24 -0.72 -8.00
C VAL A 52 -4.97 -1.35 -8.58
N ALA A 53 -3.85 -0.63 -8.57
CA ALA A 53 -2.56 -1.13 -9.05
C ALA A 53 -2.09 -2.37 -8.28
N LEU A 54 -2.31 -2.42 -6.96
CA LEU A 54 -1.99 -3.60 -6.14
C LEU A 54 -2.88 -4.79 -6.49
N GLU A 55 -4.19 -4.60 -6.65
CA GLU A 55 -5.10 -5.68 -7.05
C GLU A 55 -4.76 -6.22 -8.45
N GLU A 56 -4.36 -5.36 -9.39
CA GLU A 56 -3.91 -5.75 -10.73
C GLU A 56 -2.58 -6.50 -10.68
N HIS A 57 -1.61 -6.04 -9.88
CA HIS A 57 -0.30 -6.67 -9.72
C HIS A 57 -0.41 -8.07 -9.12
N PHE A 58 -1.15 -8.22 -8.03
CA PHE A 58 -1.34 -9.51 -7.37
C PHE A 58 -2.46 -10.37 -7.99
N LYS A 59 -3.21 -9.83 -8.96
CA LYS A 59 -4.37 -10.47 -9.61
C LYS A 59 -5.39 -11.02 -8.62
N GLN A 60 -5.55 -10.35 -7.49
CA GLN A 60 -6.43 -10.76 -6.40
C GLN A 60 -7.12 -9.53 -5.82
N LYS A 61 -8.40 -9.68 -5.49
CA LYS A 61 -9.11 -8.67 -4.71
C LYS A 61 -8.64 -8.69 -3.27
N LEU A 62 -8.06 -7.59 -2.81
CA LEU A 62 -7.50 -7.46 -1.47
C LEU A 62 -8.55 -6.91 -0.49
N GLY A 63 -9.57 -6.20 -0.98
CA GLY A 63 -10.67 -5.72 -0.16
C GLY A 63 -10.27 -4.55 0.72
N PHE A 64 -9.63 -3.53 0.15
CA PHE A 64 -9.09 -2.37 0.87
C PHE A 64 -10.11 -1.53 1.64
N ASN A 65 -11.40 -1.69 1.39
CA ASN A 65 -12.43 -1.13 2.27
C ASN A 65 -12.27 -1.62 3.72
N GLU A 66 -11.76 -2.83 3.94
CA GLU A 66 -11.42 -3.33 5.28
C GLU A 66 -10.16 -2.67 5.85
N LEU A 67 -9.24 -2.22 4.99
CA LEU A 67 -8.03 -1.52 5.42
C LEU A 67 -8.32 -0.06 5.77
N LEU A 68 -9.13 0.60 4.94
CA LEU A 68 -9.53 1.99 5.12
C LEU A 68 -10.61 2.17 6.20
N MET A 69 -11.10 1.08 6.80
CA MET A 69 -12.17 1.14 7.77
C MET A 69 -11.80 0.28 8.99
N ASN A 70 -11.31 0.94 10.04
CA ASN A 70 -10.91 0.29 11.29
C ASN A 70 -11.90 0.63 12.41
N ASP A 71 -12.51 -0.40 13.01
CA ASP A 71 -13.53 -0.25 14.06
C ASP A 71 -14.70 0.71 13.68
N GLY A 72 -15.04 0.77 12.38
CA GLY A 72 -16.10 1.65 11.87
C GLY A 72 -15.68 3.11 11.67
N GLN A 73 -14.40 3.43 11.87
CA GLN A 73 -13.82 4.73 11.53
C GLN A 73 -13.02 4.62 10.23
N TYR A 74 -13.10 5.66 9.41
CA TYR A 74 -12.29 5.74 8.20
C TYR A 74 -10.84 6.04 8.63
N ILE A 75 -9.89 5.25 8.15
CA ILE A 75 -8.47 5.53 8.35
C ILE A 75 -8.08 6.64 7.37
N ASP A 76 -7.69 7.79 7.90
CA ASP A 76 -7.22 8.93 7.12
C ASP A 76 -5.78 8.75 6.62
N ASP A 77 -4.97 7.91 7.28
CA ASP A 77 -3.57 7.71 6.92
C ASP A 77 -3.08 6.27 7.21
N LEU A 78 -2.30 5.70 6.28
CA LEU A 78 -1.83 4.33 6.34
C LEU A 78 -0.31 4.30 6.23
N SER A 79 0.34 3.50 7.08
CA SER A 79 1.77 3.24 6.96
C SER A 79 2.10 2.15 5.93
N ILE A 80 3.32 2.15 5.40
CA ILE A 80 3.82 1.10 4.51
C ILE A 80 3.77 -0.27 5.21
N GLU A 81 4.13 -0.35 6.49
CA GLU A 81 4.10 -1.60 7.27
C GLU A 81 2.68 -2.17 7.38
N GLU A 82 1.68 -1.32 7.63
CA GLU A 82 0.27 -1.74 7.70
C GLU A 82 -0.22 -2.26 6.36
N LEU A 83 0.14 -1.58 5.27
CA LEU A 83 -0.19 -1.98 3.91
C LEU A 83 0.43 -3.34 3.57
N VAL A 84 1.73 -3.50 3.81
CA VAL A 84 2.46 -4.77 3.61
C VAL A 84 1.84 -5.90 4.41
N SER A 85 1.54 -5.64 5.69
CA SER A 85 0.94 -6.62 6.59
C SER A 85 -0.45 -7.03 6.12
N PHE A 86 -1.27 -6.07 5.67
CA PHE A 86 -2.59 -6.33 5.13
C PHE A 86 -2.54 -7.19 3.86
N VAL A 87 -1.74 -6.78 2.88
CA VAL A 87 -1.61 -7.48 1.61
C VAL A 87 -1.04 -8.88 1.84
N SER A 88 0.01 -9.01 2.65
CA SER A 88 0.60 -10.32 2.95
C SER A 88 -0.42 -11.27 3.61
N ARG A 89 -1.23 -10.78 4.56
CA ARG A 89 -2.32 -11.56 5.16
C ARG A 89 -3.37 -12.01 4.14
N LYS A 90 -3.79 -11.12 3.23
CA LYS A 90 -4.78 -11.44 2.19
C LYS A 90 -4.23 -12.45 1.18
N LEU A 91 -2.94 -12.41 0.87
CA LEU A 91 -2.28 -13.35 -0.04
C LEU A 91 -2.00 -14.72 0.60
N GLN A 92 -1.78 -14.78 1.92
CA GLN A 92 -1.57 -16.04 2.65
C GLN A 92 -2.88 -16.72 3.08
N GLY A 93 -3.97 -15.95 3.19
CA GLY A 93 -5.27 -16.40 3.68
C GLY A 93 -6.20 -16.98 2.61
N ASN A 94 -5.70 -17.40 1.45
CA ASN A 94 -6.48 -18.04 0.38
C ASN A 94 -5.96 -19.44 0.04
#